data_AF-A0A956CXA2-F1
#
_entry.id   AF-A0A956CXA2-F1
#
_cell.length_a   1.000
_cell.length_b   1.000
_cell.length_c   1.000
_cell.angle_alpha   90.00
_cell.angle_beta   90.00
_cell.angle_gamma   90.00
#
_symmetry.space_group_name_H-M   'P 1'
#
loop_
_entity.id
_entity.type
_entity.pdbx_description
1 polymer ?
#
loop_
_entity_poly.entity_id
_entity_poly.type
_entity_poly.pdbx_seq_one_letter_code
_entity_poly.pdbx_strand_id
1 'polypeptide(L)'
;MVLSHPVREVIAAAPGEVPEPAPEGPRVAVIIPCYKVERSIVDVVSAVGDWAWAIYCVDDACPQGSGKVVEEAFGDDARVRVVMRAKNGGVGAATMAGYQAAIDDGADILVKVDGDGQMDPRLVPQLVQPIVEGEADYVKGNRFFSAETVRRMP
;
A
#
# COMPACT_ATOMS: atom_id res chain seq x y z
N MET A 1 9.86 16.79 17.48
CA MET A 1 10.20 17.42 16.20
C MET A 1 8.91 17.95 15.61
N VAL A 2 8.65 19.26 15.77
CA VAL A 2 7.45 19.88 15.21
C VAL A 2 7.79 20.21 13.76
N LEU A 3 7.13 19.55 12.81
CA LEU A 3 7.31 19.84 11.38
C LEU A 3 6.88 21.30 11.14
N SER A 4 7.83 22.17 10.83
CA SER A 4 7.62 23.62 10.69
C SER A 4 7.12 24.05 9.31
N HIS A 5 6.71 23.09 8.47
CA HIS A 5 6.14 23.33 7.15
C HIS A 5 4.70 22.78 7.12
N PRO A 6 3.71 23.54 6.59
CA PRO A 6 2.36 23.04 6.42
C PRO A 6 2.36 21.87 5.44
N VAL A 7 1.83 20.73 5.88
CA VAL A 7 1.65 19.53 5.03
C VAL A 7 0.65 19.87 3.92
N ARG A 8 1.04 19.65 2.67
CA ARG A 8 0.15 19.78 1.50
C ARG A 8 -0.63 18.49 1.31
N GLU A 9 -1.94 18.52 1.58
CA GLU A 9 -2.86 17.39 1.39
C GLU A 9 -3.72 17.60 0.14
N VAL A 10 -3.84 16.56 -0.69
CA VAL A 10 -4.74 16.52 -1.85
C VAL A 10 -5.64 15.28 -1.77
N ILE A 11 -6.93 15.45 -2.08
CA ILE A 11 -7.88 14.35 -2.27
C ILE A 11 -7.97 14.04 -3.76
N ALA A 12 -7.53 12.85 -4.16
CA ALA A 12 -7.59 12.43 -5.55
C ALA A 12 -9.03 12.05 -5.96
N ALA A 13 -9.51 12.60 -7.07
CA ALA A 13 -10.71 12.16 -7.79
C ALA A 13 -10.37 10.99 -8.74
N ALA A 14 -11.35 10.22 -9.20
CA ALA A 14 -11.11 9.10 -10.13
C ALA A 14 -10.76 9.59 -11.55
N PRO A 15 -9.65 9.15 -12.17
CA PRO A 15 -9.38 9.51 -13.57
C PRO A 15 -8.78 8.38 -14.44
N GLY A 16 -8.62 8.70 -15.73
CA GLY A 16 -8.26 7.84 -16.85
C GLY A 16 -6.81 7.34 -16.91
N GLU A 17 -6.39 6.99 -18.13
CA GLU A 17 -5.27 6.09 -18.48
C GLU A 17 -4.00 6.25 -17.62
N VAL A 18 -3.51 5.12 -17.09
CA VAL A 18 -2.42 5.04 -16.10
C VAL A 18 -1.06 5.02 -16.82
N PRO A 19 -0.17 6.00 -16.61
CA PRO A 19 1.20 5.90 -17.12
C PRO A 19 2.05 4.94 -16.28
N GLU A 20 2.91 4.15 -16.94
CA GLU A 20 3.93 3.33 -16.28
C GLU A 20 5.08 4.22 -15.76
N PRO A 21 5.58 4.01 -14.54
CA PRO A 21 6.68 4.82 -14.01
C PRO A 21 8.02 4.48 -14.69
N ALA A 22 8.85 5.51 -14.85
CA ALA A 22 10.18 5.42 -15.45
C ALA A 22 11.22 4.78 -14.51
N PRO A 23 12.31 4.17 -15.04
CA PRO A 23 13.32 3.43 -14.27
C PRO A 23 14.20 4.26 -13.31
N GLU A 24 14.19 5.60 -13.39
CA GLU A 24 14.82 6.51 -12.41
C GLU A 24 13.78 7.36 -11.64
N GLY A 25 12.60 6.77 -11.37
CA GLY A 25 11.54 7.39 -10.56
C GLY A 25 11.69 7.13 -9.05
N PRO A 26 10.90 7.83 -8.20
CA PRO A 26 10.90 7.61 -6.75
C PRO A 26 10.51 6.17 -6.40
N ARG A 27 11.16 5.62 -5.37
CA ARG A 27 10.92 4.25 -4.89
C ARG A 27 9.61 4.20 -4.10
N VAL A 28 8.55 3.76 -4.78
CA VAL A 28 7.23 3.55 -4.17
C VAL A 28 7.18 2.19 -3.47
N ALA A 29 7.00 2.20 -2.16
CA ALA A 29 6.79 1.00 -1.35
C ALA A 29 5.30 0.86 -0.98
N VAL A 30 4.76 -0.34 -1.17
CA VAL A 30 3.38 -0.70 -0.80
C VAL A 30 3.40 -1.49 0.50
N ILE A 31 2.60 -1.08 1.49
CA ILE A 31 2.53 -1.70 2.80
C ILE A 31 1.14 -2.29 2.97
N ILE A 32 1.08 -3.61 3.18
CA ILE A 32 -0.14 -4.41 3.23
C ILE A 32 -0.21 -5.17 4.55
N PRO A 33 -0.98 -4.71 5.54
CA PRO A 33 -1.25 -5.49 6.75
C PRO A 33 -2.00 -6.79 6.41
N CYS A 34 -1.47 -7.92 6.88
CA CYS A 34 -1.93 -9.27 6.59
C CYS A 34 -2.46 -9.94 7.86
N TYR A 35 -3.70 -9.63 8.25
CA TYR A 35 -4.35 -10.27 9.41
C TYR A 35 -5.75 -10.76 9.05
N LYS A 36 -5.93 -12.09 8.98
CA LYS A 36 -7.18 -12.79 8.61
C LYS A 36 -7.69 -12.45 7.21
N VAL A 37 -6.77 -12.41 6.25
CA VAL A 37 -7.01 -12.04 4.85
C VAL A 37 -6.51 -13.11 3.88
N GLU A 38 -6.36 -14.36 4.33
CA GLU A 38 -5.81 -15.46 3.53
C GLU A 38 -6.55 -15.72 2.21
N ARG A 39 -7.82 -15.30 2.12
CA ARG A 39 -8.68 -15.48 0.94
C ARG A 39 -8.53 -14.40 -0.13
N SER A 40 -8.00 -13.23 0.24
CA SER A 40 -7.93 -12.05 -0.63
C SER A 40 -6.50 -11.58 -0.85
N ILE A 41 -5.57 -11.94 0.04
CA ILE A 41 -4.23 -11.36 0.03
C ILE A 41 -3.45 -11.66 -1.24
N VAL A 42 -3.61 -12.86 -1.82
CA VAL A 42 -2.95 -13.22 -3.08
C VAL A 42 -3.41 -12.33 -4.22
N ASP A 43 -4.71 -12.08 -4.33
CA ASP A 43 -5.27 -11.21 -5.37
C ASP A 43 -4.82 -9.76 -5.17
N VAL A 44 -4.77 -9.28 -3.92
CA VAL A 44 -4.30 -7.92 -3.59
C VAL A 44 -2.82 -7.75 -3.96
N VAL A 45 -1.94 -8.67 -3.57
CA VAL A 45 -0.51 -8.59 -3.92
C VAL A 45 -0.32 -8.72 -5.43
N SER A 46 -1.03 -9.63 -6.09
CA SER A 46 -0.96 -9.80 -7.55
C SER A 46 -1.41 -8.57 -8.34
N ALA A 47 -2.33 -7.77 -7.78
CA ALA A 47 -2.81 -6.54 -8.39
C ALA A 47 -1.82 -5.37 -8.25
N VAL A 48 -0.76 -5.51 -7.43
CA VAL A 48 0.33 -4.54 -7.36
C VAL A 48 1.24 -4.73 -8.57
N GLY A 49 1.15 -3.80 -9.53
CA GLY A 49 1.92 -3.84 -10.77
C GLY A 49 3.40 -3.51 -10.61
N ASP A 50 4.13 -3.56 -11.73
CA ASP A 50 5.59 -3.35 -11.80
C ASP A 50 6.05 -1.94 -11.41
N TRP A 51 5.10 -1.03 -11.23
CA TRP A 51 5.34 0.32 -10.69
C TRP A 51 5.81 0.31 -9.23
N ALA A 52 5.49 -0.74 -8.46
CA ALA A 52 5.91 -0.84 -7.08
C ALA A 52 7.36 -1.29 -7.00
N TRP A 53 8.19 -0.51 -6.32
CA TRP A 53 9.58 -0.86 -6.07
C TRP A 53 9.69 -2.01 -5.06
N ALA A 54 8.84 -2.00 -4.03
CA ALA A 54 8.76 -3.06 -3.02
C ALA A 54 7.35 -3.18 -2.43
N ILE A 55 7.02 -4.39 -1.95
CA ILE A 55 5.75 -4.74 -1.33
C ILE A 55 6.04 -5.37 0.03
N TYR A 56 5.61 -4.72 1.10
CA TYR A 56 5.77 -5.18 2.48
C TYR A 56 4.45 -5.75 2.97
N CYS A 57 4.34 -7.07 2.98
CA CYS A 57 3.21 -7.78 3.57
C CYS A 57 3.50 -8.02 5.06
N VAL A 58 2.77 -7.33 5.94
CA VAL A 58 3.04 -7.37 7.39
C VAL A 58 2.07 -8.31 8.09
N ASP A 59 2.54 -9.50 8.44
CA ASP A 59 1.76 -10.43 9.26
C ASP A 59 1.83 -10.02 10.73
N ASP A 60 0.68 -9.65 11.30
CA ASP A 60 0.61 -9.18 12.68
C ASP A 60 0.29 -10.30 13.68
N ALA A 61 1.12 -11.35 13.67
CA ALA A 61 0.87 -12.61 14.38
C ALA A 61 -0.52 -13.19 14.05
N CYS A 62 -0.82 -13.29 12.76
CA CYS A 62 -2.08 -13.80 12.25
C CYS A 62 -2.24 -15.29 12.63
N PRO A 63 -3.33 -15.69 13.31
CA PRO A 63 -3.54 -17.09 13.69
C PRO A 63 -3.78 -18.01 12.49
N GLN A 64 -4.14 -17.43 11.32
CA GLN A 64 -4.38 -18.16 10.07
C GLN A 64 -3.18 -18.10 9.13
N GLY A 65 -2.07 -17.43 9.52
CA GLY A 65 -0.85 -17.36 8.73
C GLY A 65 -1.01 -16.65 7.39
N SER A 66 -1.74 -15.53 7.33
CA SER A 66 -1.94 -14.78 6.08
C SER A 66 -0.61 -14.35 5.44
N GLY A 67 0.43 -14.03 6.23
CA GLY A 67 1.77 -13.76 5.71
C GLY A 67 2.45 -15.00 5.13
N LYS A 68 2.22 -16.19 5.68
CA LYS A 68 2.77 -17.43 5.10
C LYS A 68 2.18 -17.72 3.72
N VAL A 69 0.89 -17.43 3.53
CA VAL A 69 0.24 -17.50 2.21
C VAL A 69 0.95 -16.58 1.21
N VAL A 70 1.40 -15.41 1.64
CA VAL A 70 2.20 -14.51 0.80
C VAL A 70 3.59 -15.08 0.52
N GLU A 71 4.30 -15.59 1.54
CA GLU A 71 5.62 -16.21 1.35
C GLU A 71 5.56 -17.38 0.36
N GLU A 72 4.53 -18.23 0.46
CA GLU A 72 4.34 -19.38 -0.43
C GLU A 72 3.99 -18.97 -1.86
N ALA A 73 3.18 -17.92 -2.03
CA ALA A 73 2.73 -17.49 -3.35
C ALA A 73 3.76 -16.60 -4.10
N PHE A 74 4.57 -15.84 -3.37
CA PHE A 74 5.43 -14.79 -3.95
C PHE A 74 6.90 -14.88 -3.49
N GLY A 75 7.34 -16.00 -2.91
CA GLY A 75 8.72 -16.17 -2.42
C GLY A 75 9.81 -15.95 -3.49
N ASP A 76 9.47 -16.09 -4.77
CA ASP A 76 10.37 -15.84 -5.89
C ASP A 76 10.29 -14.40 -6.46
N ASP A 77 9.30 -13.58 -6.03
CA ASP A 77 9.20 -12.17 -6.43
C ASP A 77 10.07 -11.31 -5.51
N ALA A 78 11.20 -10.83 -6.05
CA ALA A 78 12.17 -10.02 -5.30
C ALA A 78 11.61 -8.69 -4.75
N ARG A 79 10.43 -8.24 -5.21
CA ARG A 79 9.75 -7.05 -4.69
C ARG A 79 8.99 -7.36 -3.41
N VAL A 80 8.56 -8.60 -3.20
CA VAL A 80 7.71 -9.00 -2.07
C VAL A 80 8.55 -9.35 -0.85
N ARG A 81 8.26 -8.70 0.27
CA ARG A 81 8.93 -8.89 1.56
C ARG A 81 7.86 -9.12 2.62
N VAL A 82 7.98 -10.23 3.35
CA VAL A 82 7.03 -10.54 4.42
C VAL A 82 7.65 -10.19 5.77
N VAL A 83 6.97 -9.31 6.52
CA VAL A 83 7.39 -8.88 7.87
C VAL A 83 6.52 -9.60 8.90
N MET A 84 7.11 -10.58 9.58
CA MET A 84 6.44 -11.35 10.62
C MET A 84 6.58 -10.67 11.98
N ARG A 85 5.48 -10.20 12.56
CA ARG A 85 5.47 -9.62 13.91
C ARG A 85 5.24 -10.70 14.95
N ALA A 86 5.96 -10.60 16.08
CA ALA A 86 5.88 -11.58 17.17
C ALA A 86 4.59 -11.52 17.99
N LYS A 87 3.86 -10.40 17.95
CA LYS A 87 2.61 -10.19 18.68
C LYS A 87 1.67 -9.28 17.89
N ASN A 88 0.38 -9.60 17.94
CA ASN A 88 -0.66 -8.77 17.38
C ASN A 88 -0.72 -7.41 18.10
N GLY A 89 -0.53 -6.32 17.36
CA GLY A 89 -0.66 -4.94 17.83
C GLY A 89 -1.76 -4.16 17.12
N GLY A 90 -2.54 -4.80 16.26
CA GLY A 90 -3.54 -4.20 15.40
C GLY A 90 -2.97 -3.56 14.13
N VAL A 91 -3.87 -3.20 13.22
CA VAL A 91 -3.54 -2.69 11.87
C VAL A 91 -2.57 -1.51 11.91
N GLY A 92 -2.71 -0.59 12.86
CA GLY A 92 -1.82 0.57 12.99
C GLY A 92 -0.38 0.16 13.31
N ALA A 93 -0.18 -0.76 14.24
CA ALA A 93 1.15 -1.25 14.56
C ALA A 93 1.76 -2.07 13.41
N ALA A 94 0.94 -2.80 12.64
CA ALA A 94 1.38 -3.52 11.45
C ALA A 94 1.81 -2.54 10.34
N THR A 95 1.01 -1.51 10.07
CA THR A 95 1.36 -0.44 9.14
C THR A 95 2.67 0.24 9.54
N MET A 96 2.83 0.61 10.83
CA MET A 96 4.06 1.26 11.28
C MET A 96 5.30 0.37 11.14
N ALA A 97 5.17 -0.94 11.38
CA ALA A 97 6.26 -1.88 11.16
C ALA A 97 6.65 -1.97 9.67
N GLY A 98 5.67 -2.00 8.77
CA GLY A 98 5.91 -1.97 7.33
C GLY A 98 6.52 -0.65 6.86
N TYR A 99 6.07 0.49 7.39
CA TYR A 99 6.66 1.80 7.11
C TYR A 99 8.13 1.84 7.54
N GLN A 100 8.44 1.37 8.75
CA GLN A 100 9.81 1.36 9.24
C GLN A 100 10.71 0.50 8.35
N ALA A 101 10.28 -0.73 8.01
CA ALA A 101 11.03 -1.61 7.11
C ALA A 101 11.27 -0.96 5.73
N ALA A 102 10.23 -0.35 5.16
CA ALA A 102 10.34 0.35 3.87
C ALA A 102 11.31 1.55 3.91
N ILE A 103 11.28 2.33 4.99
CA ILE A 103 12.18 3.46 5.20
C ILE A 103 13.62 2.97 5.34
N ASP A 104 13.85 1.93 6.14
CA ASP A 104 15.18 1.35 6.36
C ASP A 104 15.80 0.83 5.05
N ASP A 105 14.96 0.33 4.15
CA ASP A 105 15.36 -0.13 2.81
C ASP A 105 15.49 1.00 1.77
N GLY A 106 15.14 2.24 2.13
CA GLY A 106 15.31 3.44 1.31
C GLY A 106 14.15 3.72 0.35
N ALA A 107 12.90 3.51 0.79
CA ALA A 107 11.72 3.96 0.06
C ALA A 107 11.54 5.50 0.13
N ASP A 108 11.09 6.10 -0.97
CA ASP A 108 10.81 7.54 -1.07
C ASP A 108 9.33 7.85 -0.80
N ILE A 109 8.43 6.95 -1.23
CA ILE A 109 6.98 7.10 -1.09
C ILE A 109 6.40 5.84 -0.44
N LEU A 110 5.59 6.02 0.60
CA LEU A 110 4.94 4.93 1.32
C LEU A 110 3.44 4.92 1.01
N VAL A 111 2.93 3.78 0.55
CA VAL A 111 1.51 3.59 0.26
C VAL A 111 0.95 2.49 1.13
N LYS A 112 -0.08 2.79 1.93
CA LYS A 112 -0.80 1.77 2.69
C LYS A 112 -1.99 1.25 1.87
N VAL A 113 -2.08 -0.07 1.71
CA VAL A 113 -3.23 -0.79 1.14
C VAL A 113 -3.67 -1.87 2.13
N ASP A 114 -4.98 -2.10 2.29
CA ASP A 114 -5.50 -3.16 3.15
C ASP A 114 -5.61 -4.47 2.38
N GLY A 115 -5.32 -5.60 3.03
CA GLY A 115 -5.34 -6.93 2.42
C GLY A 115 -6.74 -7.51 2.13
N ASP A 116 -7.82 -6.78 2.40
CA ASP A 116 -9.21 -7.25 2.30
C ASP A 116 -9.82 -7.13 0.88
N GLY A 117 -9.06 -6.59 -0.07
CA GLY A 117 -9.49 -6.42 -1.47
C GLY A 117 -10.46 -5.25 -1.70
N GLN A 118 -10.73 -4.41 -0.70
CA GLN A 118 -11.63 -3.26 -0.85
C GLN A 118 -10.98 -2.06 -1.57
N MET A 119 -9.66 -2.08 -1.71
CA MET A 119 -8.88 -1.09 -2.46
C MET A 119 -8.24 -1.78 -3.65
N ASP A 120 -8.39 -1.18 -4.83
CA ASP A 120 -7.73 -1.65 -6.04
C ASP A 120 -6.31 -1.07 -6.13
N PRO A 121 -5.24 -1.87 -5.97
CA PRO A 121 -3.87 -1.39 -6.02
C PRO A 121 -3.50 -0.79 -7.38
N ARG A 122 -4.22 -1.14 -8.46
CA ARG A 122 -3.97 -0.60 -9.80
C ARG A 122 -4.24 0.90 -9.90
N LEU A 123 -4.98 1.47 -8.94
CA LEU A 123 -5.24 2.91 -8.87
C LEU A 123 -4.12 3.68 -8.13
N VAL A 124 -3.21 2.99 -7.45
CA VAL A 124 -2.15 3.63 -6.66
C VAL A 124 -1.25 4.56 -7.48
N PRO A 125 -0.79 4.22 -8.72
CA PRO A 125 0.04 5.11 -9.52
C PRO A 125 -0.56 6.51 -9.69
N GLN A 126 -1.88 6.60 -9.89
CA GLN A 126 -2.59 7.87 -10.00
C GLN A 126 -2.65 8.62 -8.67
N LEU A 127 -2.77 7.89 -7.55
CA LEU A 127 -2.79 8.48 -6.21
C LEU A 127 -1.42 9.04 -5.80
N VAL A 128 -0.32 8.43 -6.24
CA VAL A 128 1.04 8.89 -5.88
C VAL A 128 1.51 10.04 -6.75
N GLN A 129 0.91 10.27 -7.93
CA GLN A 129 1.34 11.28 -8.88
C GLN A 129 1.53 12.69 -8.28
N PRO A 130 0.60 13.23 -7.46
CA PRO A 130 0.81 14.54 -6.84
C PRO A 130 2.01 14.61 -5.89
N ILE A 131 2.42 13.47 -5.33
CA ILE A 131 3.63 13.37 -4.50
C ILE A 131 4.87 13.37 -5.39
N VAL A 132 4.85 12.59 -6.48
CA VAL A 132 5.94 12.54 -7.47
C VAL A 132 6.21 13.92 -8.08
N GLU A 133 5.16 14.71 -8.33
CA GLU A 133 5.24 16.05 -8.91
C GLU A 133 5.59 17.14 -7.88
N GLY A 134 5.66 16.81 -6.58
CA GLY A 134 5.94 17.76 -5.51
C GLY A 134 4.77 18.71 -5.19
N GLU A 135 3.57 18.36 -5.64
CA GLU A 135 2.33 19.12 -5.39
C GLU A 135 1.73 18.80 -4.00
N ALA A 136 1.94 17.58 -3.51
CA ALA A 136 1.43 17.10 -2.22
C ALA A 136 2.51 16.35 -1.42
N ASP A 137 2.43 16.45 -0.09
CA ASP A 137 3.22 15.61 0.83
C ASP A 137 2.43 14.36 1.24
N TYR A 138 1.10 14.39 1.08
CA TYR A 138 0.19 13.32 1.44
C TYR A 138 -1.04 13.31 0.53
N VAL A 139 -1.43 12.11 0.09
CA VAL A 139 -2.63 11.89 -0.72
C VAL A 139 -3.48 10.80 -0.09
N LYS A 140 -4.79 11.00 -0.09
CA LYS A 140 -5.76 10.02 0.39
C LYS A 140 -6.77 9.69 -0.71
N GLY A 141 -6.94 8.39 -0.98
CA GLY A 141 -8.01 7.90 -1.84
C GLY A 141 -9.39 8.20 -1.26
N ASN A 142 -10.32 8.68 -2.09
CA ASN A 142 -11.68 8.99 -1.69
C ASN A 142 -12.70 8.18 -2.51
N ARG A 143 -13.38 7.26 -1.83
CA ARG A 143 -14.44 6.43 -2.44
C ARG A 143 -15.79 7.16 -2.58
N PHE A 144 -15.95 8.36 -2.00
CA PHE A 144 -17.20 9.12 -1.97
C PHE A 144 -17.31 10.20 -3.06
N PHE A 145 -16.37 10.24 -4.01
CA PHE A 145 -16.36 11.29 -5.03
C PHE A 145 -17.41 11.08 -6.14
N SER A 146 -17.99 9.87 -6.27
CA SER A 146 -19.06 9.58 -7.22
C SER A 146 -20.31 8.99 -6.53
N ALA A 147 -21.49 9.48 -6.91
CA ALA A 147 -22.77 9.02 -6.36
C ALA A 147 -23.05 7.53 -6.68
N GLU A 148 -22.43 6.98 -7.72
CA GLU A 148 -22.54 5.57 -8.08
C GLU A 148 -21.77 4.66 -7.11
N THR A 149 -20.60 5.11 -6.63
CA THR A 149 -19.77 4.36 -5.67
C THR A 149 -20.43 4.27 -4.30
N VAL A 150 -21.17 5.31 -3.89
CA VAL A 150 -21.91 5.34 -2.60
C VAL A 150 -23.02 4.28 -2.56
N ARG A 151 -23.65 3.95 -3.69
CA ARG A 151 -24.78 3.00 -3.75
C ARG A 151 -24.35 1.52 -3.69
N ARG A 152 -23.07 1.21 -3.88
CA ARG A 152 -22.54 -0.17 -3.89
C ARG A 152 -21.87 -0.58 -2.57
N MET A 153 -21.99 0.23 -1.52
CA MET A 153 -21.47 -0.11 -0.19
C MET A 153 -22.43 -1.11 0.50
N PRO A 154 -21.92 -2.19 1.11
CA PRO A 154 -22.73 -3.12 1.90
C PRO A 154 -23.26 -2.51 3.21
#